data_AF-A0A3D0ND02-F1
#
_entry.id   AF-A0A3D0ND02-F1
#
_cell.length_a   1.000
_cell.length_b   1.000
_cell.length_c   1.000
_cell.angle_alpha   90.00
_cell.angle_beta   90.00
_cell.angle_gamma   90.00
#
_symmetry.space_group_name_H-M   'P 1'
#
loop_
_entity.id
_entity.type
_entity.pdbx_description
1 polymer ?
#
loop_
_entity_poly.entity_id
_entity_poly.type
_entity_poly.pdbx_seq_one_letter_code
_entity_poly.pdbx_strand_id
1 'polypeptide(L)'
;MGLTLYFSGDEMSNPYQAPIIAENNPNQLNAVHEYSAAEISQLNRCRMGAGLLLFVYCLIIIAFICGAIAAGLQLNPRENAAFLKVLIGFSVLAAICSLIGNGMLLFSPERSGAKQLFVISFVLGIISNVGPMIIPFLSINIGLNILTTFLFGVTPFFCLILFLTGWIRLGNFIHSETVAAKMKRARTAFCILIILPFIAFGLGAVLTFSGSNVPTGLKVLIMGTAVIGTLVSAAIFSINYGNGLTLFRKAVTSISQGD
;
A
#
# COMPACT_ATOMS: atom_id res chain seq x y z
N MET A 1 -43.48 -59.02 -51.24
CA MET A 1 -43.98 -58.51 -49.94
C MET A 1 -42.79 -58.43 -49.01
N GLY A 2 -42.19 -57.24 -48.90
CA GLY A 2 -41.05 -56.98 -48.02
C GLY A 2 -41.53 -56.46 -46.67
N LEU A 3 -41.08 -57.08 -45.59
CA LEU A 3 -41.31 -56.60 -44.22
C LEU A 3 -40.03 -55.89 -43.77
N THR A 4 -40.09 -54.56 -43.69
CA THR A 4 -39.02 -53.71 -43.15
C THR A 4 -39.20 -53.59 -41.63
N LEU A 5 -38.33 -54.21 -40.85
CA LEU A 5 -38.28 -54.06 -39.39
C LEU A 5 -37.54 -52.76 -39.03
N TYR A 6 -38.26 -51.78 -38.49
CA TYR A 6 -37.70 -50.58 -37.86
C TYR A 6 -37.13 -50.96 -36.49
N PHE A 7 -35.80 -50.93 -36.35
CA PHE A 7 -35.14 -50.89 -35.04
C PHE A 7 -35.05 -49.42 -34.60
N SER A 8 -35.87 -49.04 -33.61
CA SER A 8 -35.73 -47.77 -32.90
C SER A 8 -34.60 -47.95 -31.88
N GLY A 9 -33.42 -47.45 -32.20
CA GLY A 9 -32.30 -47.34 -31.27
C GLY A 9 -32.52 -46.16 -30.34
N ASP A 10 -33.20 -46.38 -29.21
CA ASP A 10 -33.11 -45.46 -28.08
C ASP A 10 -31.71 -45.59 -27.48
N GLU A 11 -30.85 -44.61 -27.72
CA GLU A 11 -29.62 -44.42 -26.96
C GLU A 11 -30.00 -44.16 -25.50
N MET A 12 -29.97 -45.20 -24.67
CA MET A 12 -30.02 -45.08 -23.22
C MET A 12 -28.79 -44.30 -22.77
N SER A 13 -28.98 -43.01 -22.49
CA SER A 13 -27.96 -42.17 -21.87
C SER A 13 -27.59 -42.75 -20.51
N ASN A 14 -26.31 -43.08 -20.35
CA ASN A 14 -25.79 -43.66 -19.12
C ASN A 14 -25.87 -42.61 -17.99
N PRO A 15 -26.66 -42.85 -16.92
CA PRO A 15 -26.82 -41.89 -15.83
C PRO A 15 -25.57 -41.71 -14.97
N TYR A 16 -24.51 -42.49 -15.21
CA TYR A 16 -23.22 -42.39 -14.53
C TYR A 16 -22.11 -41.80 -15.40
N GLN A 17 -22.44 -41.30 -16.60
CA GLN A 17 -21.47 -40.60 -17.41
C GLN A 17 -21.26 -39.20 -16.80
N ALA A 18 -20.18 -39.07 -16.02
CA ALA A 18 -19.75 -37.77 -15.50
C ALA A 18 -19.68 -36.77 -16.66
N PRO A 19 -20.14 -35.52 -16.47
CA PRO A 19 -20.06 -34.50 -17.51
C PRO A 19 -18.62 -34.46 -17.99
N ILE A 20 -18.40 -34.66 -19.30
CA ILE A 20 -17.12 -34.35 -19.92
C ILE A 20 -16.92 -32.88 -19.59
N ILE A 21 -16.03 -32.62 -18.63
CA ILE A 21 -15.65 -31.30 -18.18
C ILE A 21 -15.23 -30.57 -19.45
N ALA A 22 -16.13 -29.71 -19.94
CA ALA A 22 -15.78 -28.70 -20.91
C ALA A 22 -14.50 -28.09 -20.39
N GLU A 23 -13.44 -28.21 -21.19
CA GLU A 23 -12.14 -27.64 -20.96
C GLU A 23 -12.37 -26.18 -20.57
N ASN A 24 -12.38 -25.94 -19.26
CA ASN A 24 -12.85 -24.70 -18.66
C ASN A 24 -11.81 -23.67 -19.03
N ASN A 25 -12.04 -22.99 -20.15
CA ASN A 25 -11.18 -21.94 -20.63
C ASN A 25 -11.08 -20.93 -19.49
N PRO A 26 -9.91 -20.70 -18.88
CA PRO A 26 -9.79 -19.83 -17.70
C PRO A 26 -10.21 -18.38 -17.99
N ASN A 27 -10.47 -18.05 -19.25
CA ASN A 27 -10.97 -16.76 -19.72
C ASN A 27 -12.49 -16.73 -19.96
N GLN A 28 -13.24 -17.81 -19.71
CA GLN A 28 -14.69 -17.80 -19.88
C GLN A 28 -15.35 -17.07 -18.71
N LEU A 29 -15.94 -15.92 -19.02
CA LEU A 29 -16.70 -15.10 -18.07
C LEU A 29 -17.94 -15.90 -17.62
N ASN A 30 -18.02 -16.24 -16.34
CA ASN A 30 -19.23 -16.88 -15.82
C ASN A 30 -20.39 -15.88 -15.90
N ALA A 31 -21.49 -16.23 -16.56
CA ALA A 31 -22.61 -15.31 -16.80
C ALA A 31 -23.30 -14.75 -15.53
N VAL A 32 -22.90 -15.21 -14.34
CA VAL A 32 -23.36 -14.75 -13.02
C VAL A 32 -22.28 -13.93 -12.27
N HIS A 33 -21.02 -13.97 -12.71
CA HIS A 33 -19.92 -13.25 -12.07
C HIS A 33 -19.12 -12.44 -13.10
N GLU A 34 -19.06 -11.13 -12.88
CA GLU A 34 -18.31 -10.16 -13.71
C GLU A 34 -16.78 -10.40 -13.74
N TYR A 35 -16.30 -11.40 -12.99
CA TYR A 35 -14.89 -11.75 -12.81
C TYR A 35 -14.60 -13.19 -13.24
N SER A 36 -13.47 -13.40 -13.92
CA SER A 36 -12.92 -14.73 -14.18
C SER A 36 -12.42 -15.39 -12.89
N ALA A 37 -12.43 -16.73 -12.82
CA ALA A 37 -11.83 -17.50 -11.73
C ALA A 37 -10.35 -17.11 -11.47
N ALA A 38 -9.61 -16.75 -12.52
CA ALA A 38 -8.24 -16.28 -12.40
C ALA A 38 -8.16 -14.91 -11.69
N GLU A 39 -9.08 -14.00 -12.00
CA GLU A 39 -9.17 -12.68 -11.37
C GLU A 39 -9.56 -12.79 -9.90
N ILE A 40 -10.50 -13.68 -9.56
CA ILE A 40 -10.89 -13.95 -8.16
C ILE A 40 -9.69 -14.48 -7.36
N SER A 41 -8.90 -15.40 -7.92
CA SER A 41 -7.68 -15.90 -7.27
C SER A 41 -6.65 -14.77 -7.05
N GLN A 42 -6.44 -13.92 -8.05
CA GLN A 42 -5.57 -12.74 -7.95
C GLN A 42 -6.05 -11.76 -6.88
N LEU A 43 -7.36 -11.50 -6.83
CA LEU A 43 -7.97 -10.62 -5.83
C LEU A 43 -7.80 -11.18 -4.42
N ASN A 44 -7.91 -12.50 -4.25
CA ASN A 44 -7.65 -13.18 -2.98
C ASN A 44 -6.19 -13.05 -2.52
N ARG A 45 -5.22 -13.07 -3.44
CA ARG A 45 -3.81 -12.77 -3.12
C ARG A 45 -3.65 -11.31 -2.70
N CYS A 46 -4.26 -10.37 -3.42
CA CYS A 46 -4.26 -8.95 -3.05
C CYS A 46 -4.90 -8.73 -1.66
N ARG A 47 -5.97 -9.47 -1.31
CA ARG A 47 -6.61 -9.42 0.00
C ARG A 47 -5.66 -9.83 1.12
N MET A 48 -4.90 -10.91 0.92
CA MET A 48 -3.90 -11.35 1.88
C MET A 48 -2.76 -10.33 2.01
N GLY A 49 -2.31 -9.75 0.89
CA GLY A 49 -1.35 -8.64 0.88
C GLY A 49 -1.85 -7.41 1.65
N ALA A 50 -3.11 -7.01 1.44
CA ALA A 50 -3.78 -5.94 2.19
C ALA A 50 -3.80 -6.22 3.70
N GLY A 51 -4.02 -7.48 4.09
CA GLY A 51 -3.98 -7.93 5.47
C GLY A 51 -2.59 -7.78 6.10
N LEU A 52 -1.54 -8.19 5.39
CA LEU A 52 -0.16 -8.02 5.85
C LEU A 52 0.23 -6.55 5.98
N LEU A 53 -0.15 -5.72 5.02
CA LEU A 53 0.10 -4.28 5.06
C LEU A 53 -0.64 -3.60 6.22
N LEU A 54 -1.88 -4.02 6.48
CA LEU A 54 -2.63 -3.53 7.65
C LEU A 54 -1.94 -3.94 8.96
N PHE A 55 -1.45 -5.18 9.05
CA PHE A 55 -0.70 -5.65 10.22
C PHE A 55 0.58 -4.84 10.45
N VAL A 56 1.36 -4.62 9.41
CA VAL A 56 2.55 -3.75 9.45
C VAL A 56 2.19 -2.34 9.91
N TYR A 57 1.12 -1.78 9.34
CA TYR A 57 0.65 -0.45 9.69
C TYR A 57 0.23 -0.35 11.17
N CYS A 58 -0.43 -1.37 11.71
CA CYS A 58 -0.72 -1.45 13.15
C CYS A 58 0.56 -1.55 13.99
N LEU A 59 1.55 -2.36 13.58
CA LEU A 59 2.83 -2.45 14.28
C LEU A 59 3.56 -1.10 14.33
N ILE A 60 3.53 -0.33 13.25
CA ILE A 60 4.13 1.01 13.19
C ILE A 60 3.44 1.95 14.18
N ILE A 61 2.09 1.95 14.25
CA ILE A 61 1.36 2.76 15.22
C ILE A 61 1.72 2.37 16.66
N ILE A 62 1.74 1.07 16.96
CA ILE A 62 2.08 0.57 18.30
C ILE A 62 3.51 0.99 18.66
N ALA A 63 4.48 0.78 17.76
CA ALA A 63 5.86 1.19 17.98
C ALA A 63 6.01 2.69 18.21
N PHE A 64 5.25 3.51 17.46
CA PHE A 64 5.23 4.96 17.64
C PHE A 64 4.66 5.36 19.01
N ILE A 65 3.53 4.78 19.44
CA ILE A 65 2.93 5.05 20.76
C ILE A 65 3.88 4.62 21.88
N CYS A 66 4.45 3.41 21.79
CA CYS A 66 5.45 2.94 22.76
C CYS A 66 6.66 3.88 22.83
N GLY A 67 7.17 4.33 21.68
CA GLY A 67 8.27 5.30 21.61
C GLY A 67 7.93 6.65 22.26
N ALA A 68 6.72 7.17 22.00
CA ALA A 68 6.25 8.42 22.60
C ALA A 68 6.11 8.30 24.14
N ILE A 69 5.57 7.19 24.64
CA ILE A 69 5.46 6.93 26.08
C ILE A 69 6.85 6.80 26.71
N ALA A 70 7.76 6.04 26.10
CA ALA A 70 9.12 5.87 26.59
C ALA A 70 9.88 7.20 26.67
N ALA A 71 9.73 8.06 25.66
CA ALA A 71 10.32 9.40 25.64
C ALA A 71 9.72 10.30 26.72
N GLY A 72 8.40 10.25 26.93
CA GLY A 72 7.70 11.03 27.96
C GLY A 72 8.07 10.61 29.39
N LEU A 73 8.39 9.34 29.61
CA LEU A 73 8.76 8.79 30.92
C LEU A 73 10.25 8.95 31.28
N GLN A 74 11.07 9.58 30.42
CA GLN A 74 12.52 9.76 30.62
C GLN A 74 13.23 8.48 31.07
N LEU A 75 12.88 7.33 30.46
CA LEU A 75 13.43 6.03 30.86
C LEU A 75 14.96 6.02 30.82
N ASN A 76 15.57 5.43 31.85
CA ASN A 76 17.01 5.41 32.03
C ASN A 76 17.73 4.77 30.82
N PRO A 77 18.94 5.24 30.45
CA PRO A 77 19.66 4.77 29.27
C PRO A 77 19.92 3.25 29.24
N ARG A 78 19.97 2.60 30.42
CA ARG A 78 20.19 1.15 30.55
C ARG A 78 18.94 0.33 30.20
N GLU A 79 17.74 0.84 30.50
CA GLU A 79 16.45 0.23 30.12
C GLU A 79 16.14 0.47 28.64
N ASN A 80 16.63 1.58 28.09
CA ASN A 80 16.51 1.90 26.67
C ASN A 80 17.19 0.86 25.76
N ALA A 81 18.21 0.13 26.23
CA ALA A 81 18.86 -0.90 25.42
C ALA A 81 17.95 -2.11 25.15
N ALA A 82 17.15 -2.54 26.14
CA ALA A 82 16.19 -3.63 25.95
C ALA A 82 15.01 -3.16 25.09
N PHE A 83 14.50 -1.96 25.35
CA PHE A 83 13.43 -1.34 24.56
C PHE A 83 13.82 -1.15 23.09
N LEU A 84 15.04 -0.67 22.83
CA LEU A 84 15.56 -0.48 21.47
C LEU A 84 15.66 -1.82 20.72
N LYS A 85 16.10 -2.91 21.38
CA LYS A 85 16.13 -4.25 20.77
C LYS A 85 14.72 -4.71 20.36
N VAL A 86 13.70 -4.46 21.20
CA VAL A 86 12.30 -4.79 20.88
C VAL A 86 11.80 -3.97 19.70
N LEU A 87 12.08 -2.67 19.66
CA LEU A 87 11.72 -1.81 18.53
C LEU A 87 12.39 -2.25 17.23
N ILE A 88 13.67 -2.66 17.28
CA ILE A 88 14.38 -3.23 16.13
C ILE A 88 13.72 -4.55 15.69
N GLY A 89 13.32 -5.40 16.63
CA GLY A 89 12.57 -6.63 16.32
C GLY A 89 11.27 -6.34 15.58
N PHE A 90 10.48 -5.37 16.05
CA PHE A 90 9.26 -4.95 15.38
C PHE A 90 9.51 -4.34 14.00
N SER A 91 10.60 -3.57 13.82
CA SER A 91 10.91 -2.97 12.53
C SER A 91 11.34 -4.00 11.49
N VAL A 92 12.13 -5.02 11.89
CA VAL A 92 12.51 -6.14 11.01
C VAL A 92 11.28 -6.96 10.62
N LEU A 93 10.42 -7.30 11.58
CA LEU A 93 9.17 -8.01 11.29
C LEU A 93 8.27 -7.19 10.35
N ALA A 94 8.12 -5.89 10.62
CA ALA A 94 7.37 -4.97 9.78
C ALA A 94 7.93 -4.90 8.36
N ALA A 95 9.26 -4.86 8.19
CA ALA A 95 9.91 -4.85 6.90
C ALA A 95 9.64 -6.13 6.09
N ILE A 96 9.76 -7.31 6.72
CA ILE A 96 9.49 -8.61 6.07
C ILE A 96 8.02 -8.70 5.67
N CYS A 97 7.10 -8.40 6.58
CA CYS A 97 5.67 -8.42 6.29
C CYS A 97 5.29 -7.40 5.21
N SER A 98 5.94 -6.23 5.20
CA SER A 98 5.73 -5.21 4.17
C SER A 98 6.23 -5.70 2.81
N LEU A 99 7.40 -6.32 2.75
CA LEU A 99 7.96 -6.89 1.53
C LEU A 99 7.03 -7.95 0.93
N ILE A 100 6.57 -8.89 1.76
CA ILE A 100 5.63 -9.93 1.35
C ILE A 100 4.30 -9.30 0.92
N GLY A 101 3.74 -8.39 1.74
CA GLY A 101 2.48 -7.73 1.46
C GLY A 101 2.47 -6.98 0.13
N ASN A 102 3.55 -6.23 -0.16
CA ASN A 102 3.72 -5.56 -1.44
C ASN A 102 3.95 -6.54 -2.60
N GLY A 103 4.72 -7.61 -2.38
CA GLY A 103 4.91 -8.68 -3.36
C GLY A 103 3.58 -9.34 -3.78
N MET A 104 2.65 -9.51 -2.84
CA MET A 104 1.31 -10.06 -3.14
C MET A 104 0.46 -9.13 -4.01
N LEU A 105 0.67 -7.81 -3.94
CA LEU A 105 -0.05 -6.84 -4.78
C LEU A 105 0.42 -6.85 -6.24
N LEU A 106 1.59 -7.40 -6.53
CA LEU A 106 2.09 -7.56 -7.91
C LEU A 106 1.21 -8.55 -8.71
N PHE A 107 0.41 -9.36 -8.03
CA PHE A 107 -0.57 -10.26 -8.64
C PHE A 107 -1.93 -9.60 -8.91
N SER A 108 -2.05 -8.28 -8.81
CA SER A 108 -3.33 -7.61 -9.10
C SER A 108 -3.77 -7.81 -10.56
N PRO A 109 -5.09 -7.88 -10.84
CA PRO A 109 -5.62 -8.07 -12.18
C PRO A 109 -5.13 -7.03 -13.18
N GLU A 110 -4.73 -7.46 -14.39
CA GLU A 110 -4.18 -6.56 -15.42
C GLU A 110 -5.23 -5.55 -15.90
N ARG A 111 -6.50 -5.99 -15.99
CA ARG A 111 -7.65 -5.16 -16.34
C ARG A 111 -7.85 -3.97 -15.38
N SER A 112 -7.39 -4.06 -14.14
CA SER A 112 -7.47 -2.96 -13.17
C SER A 112 -6.52 -1.79 -13.48
N GLY A 113 -5.47 -2.01 -14.28
CA GLY A 113 -4.40 -1.04 -14.49
C GLY A 113 -3.62 -0.65 -13.22
N ALA A 114 -3.83 -1.36 -12.10
CA ALA A 114 -3.14 -1.14 -10.83
C ALA A 114 -1.79 -1.89 -10.76
N LYS A 115 -1.67 -3.03 -11.47
CA LYS A 115 -0.48 -3.88 -11.48
C LYS A 115 0.79 -3.11 -11.79
N GLN A 116 0.79 -2.33 -12.86
CA GLN A 116 1.95 -1.53 -13.26
C GLN A 116 2.35 -0.52 -12.18
N LEU A 117 1.37 0.11 -11.52
CA LEU A 117 1.65 1.09 -10.46
C LEU A 117 2.26 0.42 -9.22
N PHE A 118 1.77 -0.78 -8.85
CA PHE A 118 2.35 -1.54 -7.75
C PHE A 118 3.76 -2.02 -8.07
N VAL A 119 4.01 -2.51 -9.29
CA VAL A 119 5.35 -2.91 -9.74
C VAL A 119 6.33 -1.74 -9.68
N ILE A 120 5.97 -0.59 -10.28
CA ILE A 120 6.84 0.59 -10.30
C ILE A 120 7.12 1.07 -8.86
N SER A 121 6.07 1.17 -8.03
CA SER A 121 6.21 1.59 -6.64
C SER A 121 7.08 0.64 -5.83
N PHE A 122 6.94 -0.68 -6.03
CA PHE A 122 7.73 -1.69 -5.35
C PHE A 122 9.22 -1.61 -5.73
N VAL A 123 9.52 -1.54 -7.03
CA VAL A 123 10.90 -1.42 -7.52
C VAL A 123 11.55 -0.13 -7.02
N LEU A 124 10.87 1.01 -7.15
CA LEU A 124 11.37 2.29 -6.62
C LEU A 124 11.53 2.25 -5.09
N GLY A 125 10.64 1.55 -4.38
CA GLY A 125 10.74 1.34 -2.94
C GLY A 125 12.01 0.57 -2.56
N ILE A 126 12.33 -0.52 -3.27
CA ILE A 126 13.57 -1.28 -3.06
C ILE A 126 14.78 -0.39 -3.34
N ILE A 127 14.80 0.29 -4.49
CA ILE A 127 15.89 1.19 -4.88
C ILE A 127 16.09 2.30 -3.84
N SER A 128 15.01 2.88 -3.32
CA SER A 128 15.06 3.94 -2.31
C SER A 128 15.66 3.48 -0.98
N ASN A 129 15.38 2.26 -0.55
CA ASN A 129 15.85 1.76 0.75
C ASN A 129 17.25 1.14 0.66
N VAL A 130 17.54 0.41 -0.42
CA VAL A 130 18.81 -0.30 -0.61
C VAL A 130 19.87 0.63 -1.22
N GLY A 131 19.47 1.55 -2.10
CA GLY A 131 20.36 2.46 -2.81
C GLY A 131 21.33 3.20 -1.89
N PRO A 132 20.87 3.88 -0.82
CA PRO A 132 21.75 4.57 0.13
C PRO A 132 22.79 3.67 0.80
N MET A 133 22.52 2.37 0.98
CA MET A 133 23.49 1.43 1.54
C MET A 133 24.59 1.04 0.55
N ILE A 134 24.33 1.15 -0.76
CA ILE A 134 25.30 0.81 -1.81
C ILE A 134 26.21 2.01 -2.13
N ILE A 135 25.73 3.26 -1.92
CA ILE A 135 26.49 4.48 -2.23
C ILE A 135 27.91 4.49 -1.66
N PRO A 136 28.18 4.13 -0.39
CA PRO A 136 29.55 4.15 0.16
C PRO A 136 30.53 3.23 -0.57
N PHE A 137 30.02 2.21 -1.27
CA PHE A 137 30.84 1.24 -2.01
C PHE A 137 31.10 1.67 -3.45
N LEU A 138 30.32 2.62 -3.97
CA LEU A 138 30.52 3.23 -5.27
C LEU A 138 31.34 4.49 -5.04
N SER A 139 32.60 4.55 -5.50
CA SER A 139 33.51 5.70 -5.32
C SER A 139 33.04 6.95 -6.09
N ILE A 140 31.87 7.47 -5.72
CA ILE A 140 31.14 8.52 -6.41
C ILE A 140 31.53 9.89 -5.81
N ASN A 141 31.69 10.85 -6.71
CA ASN A 141 32.13 12.21 -6.43
C ASN A 141 31.16 12.96 -5.48
N ILE A 142 31.69 13.82 -4.60
CA ILE A 142 30.95 14.47 -3.50
C ILE A 142 29.74 15.31 -3.99
N GLY A 143 29.83 15.94 -5.17
CA GLY A 143 28.72 16.68 -5.77
C GLY A 143 27.56 15.77 -6.23
N LEU A 144 27.86 14.55 -6.67
CA LEU A 144 26.82 13.55 -6.95
C LEU A 144 26.16 13.10 -5.65
N ASN A 145 26.90 13.03 -4.53
CA ASN A 145 26.39 12.52 -3.26
C ASN A 145 25.23 13.34 -2.69
N ILE A 146 25.21 14.67 -2.87
CA ILE A 146 24.08 15.50 -2.41
C ILE A 146 22.85 15.25 -3.30
N LEU A 147 23.01 15.23 -4.63
CA LEU A 147 21.91 14.98 -5.56
C LEU A 147 21.35 13.57 -5.41
N THR A 148 22.21 12.54 -5.27
CA THR A 148 21.77 11.16 -5.06
C THR A 148 21.06 11.02 -3.72
N THR A 149 21.60 11.59 -2.64
CA THR A 149 20.93 11.58 -1.32
C THR A 149 19.55 12.26 -1.39
N PHE A 150 19.45 13.40 -2.09
CA PHE A 150 18.18 14.07 -2.31
C PHE A 150 17.20 13.21 -3.12
N LEU A 151 17.65 12.62 -4.24
CA LEU A 151 16.84 11.74 -5.06
C LEU A 151 16.34 10.53 -4.25
N PHE A 152 17.21 9.87 -3.49
CA PHE A 152 16.82 8.76 -2.61
C PHE A 152 15.90 9.20 -1.46
N GLY A 153 16.01 10.44 -1.00
CA GLY A 153 15.11 11.02 0.00
C GLY A 153 13.72 11.35 -0.56
N VAL A 154 13.61 11.75 -1.82
CA VAL A 154 12.32 12.11 -2.47
C VAL A 154 11.61 10.91 -3.09
N THR A 155 12.36 9.93 -3.57
CA THR A 155 11.84 8.68 -4.16
C THR A 155 10.75 8.00 -3.32
N PRO A 156 10.89 7.80 -1.99
CA PRO A 156 9.88 7.06 -1.22
C PRO A 156 8.54 7.80 -1.15
N PHE A 157 8.53 9.14 -1.21
CA PHE A 157 7.30 9.91 -1.30
C PHE A 157 6.58 9.65 -2.63
N PHE A 158 7.33 9.64 -3.73
CA PHE A 158 6.78 9.31 -5.04
C PHE A 158 6.28 7.85 -5.09
N CYS A 159 7.01 6.91 -4.51
CA CYS A 159 6.57 5.52 -4.37
C CYS A 159 5.21 5.43 -3.70
N LEU A 160 5.02 6.15 -2.59
CA LEU A 160 3.79 6.10 -1.83
C LEU A 160 2.60 6.73 -2.59
N ILE A 161 2.83 7.79 -3.36
CA ILE A 161 1.80 8.38 -4.23
C ILE A 161 1.37 7.39 -5.33
N LEU A 162 2.33 6.73 -5.99
CA LEU A 162 2.04 5.70 -6.99
C LEU A 162 1.30 4.52 -6.35
N PHE A 163 1.74 4.09 -5.18
CA PHE A 163 1.15 3.00 -4.42
C PHE A 163 -0.33 3.26 -4.10
N LEU A 164 -0.62 4.44 -3.52
CA LEU A 164 -2.00 4.85 -3.23
C LEU A 164 -2.83 5.00 -4.51
N THR A 165 -2.22 5.43 -5.61
CA THR A 165 -2.90 5.49 -6.91
C THR A 165 -3.22 4.10 -7.44
N GLY A 166 -2.35 3.11 -7.23
CA GLY A 166 -2.62 1.69 -7.49
C GLY A 166 -3.83 1.20 -6.71
N TRP A 167 -3.92 1.54 -5.42
CA TRP A 167 -5.09 1.22 -4.59
C TRP A 167 -6.39 1.86 -5.06
N ILE A 168 -6.36 3.11 -5.52
CA ILE A 168 -7.55 3.78 -6.07
C ILE A 168 -8.04 3.06 -7.33
N ARG A 169 -7.13 2.71 -8.25
CA ARG A 169 -7.48 1.96 -9.47
C ARG A 169 -8.02 0.57 -9.13
N LEU A 170 -7.41 -0.11 -8.17
CA LEU A 170 -7.88 -1.41 -7.71
C LEU A 170 -9.27 -1.32 -7.05
N GLY A 171 -9.53 -0.27 -6.26
CA GLY A 171 -10.84 0.01 -5.67
C GLY A 171 -11.94 0.25 -6.71
N ASN A 172 -11.62 0.99 -7.77
CA ASN A 172 -12.55 1.20 -8.89
C ASN A 172 -12.83 -0.09 -9.66
N PHE A 173 -11.82 -0.94 -9.83
CA PHE A 173 -11.96 -2.23 -10.52
C PHE A 173 -12.93 -3.17 -9.79
N ILE A 174 -12.92 -3.18 -8.46
CA ILE A 174 -13.86 -3.98 -7.65
C ILE A 174 -15.22 -3.28 -7.45
N HIS A 175 -15.51 -2.22 -8.20
CA HIS A 175 -16.70 -1.37 -8.06
C HIS A 175 -16.96 -0.87 -6.63
N SER A 176 -15.91 -0.71 -5.82
CA SER A 176 -16.01 -0.24 -4.44
C SER A 176 -15.66 1.24 -4.35
N GLU A 177 -16.67 2.10 -4.57
CA GLU A 177 -16.53 3.55 -4.46
C GLU A 177 -16.00 4.00 -3.10
N THR A 178 -16.37 3.26 -2.04
CA THR A 178 -15.92 3.56 -0.67
C THR A 178 -14.42 3.35 -0.49
N VAL A 179 -13.86 2.27 -1.03
CA VAL A 179 -12.41 1.98 -1.01
C VAL A 179 -11.67 3.06 -1.78
N ALA A 180 -12.09 3.34 -3.02
CA ALA A 180 -11.46 4.34 -3.87
C ALA A 180 -11.49 5.73 -3.22
N ALA A 181 -12.61 6.14 -2.62
CA ALA A 181 -12.76 7.41 -1.94
C ALA A 181 -11.86 7.54 -0.71
N LYS A 182 -11.68 6.45 0.07
CA LYS A 182 -10.77 6.44 1.23
C LYS A 182 -9.31 6.53 0.79
N MET A 183 -8.92 5.77 -0.23
CA MET A 183 -7.55 5.82 -0.75
C MET A 183 -7.21 7.16 -1.40
N LYS A 184 -8.18 7.79 -2.08
CA LYS A 184 -8.04 9.16 -2.61
C LYS A 184 -7.82 10.18 -1.48
N ARG A 185 -8.61 10.09 -0.40
CA ARG A 185 -8.44 10.93 0.79
C ARG A 185 -7.08 10.72 1.47
N ALA A 186 -6.63 9.47 1.60
CA ALA A 186 -5.30 9.15 2.11
C ALA A 186 -4.21 9.81 1.25
N ARG A 187 -4.30 9.69 -0.08
CA ARG A 187 -3.35 10.32 -1.00
C ARG A 187 -3.29 11.83 -0.85
N THR A 188 -4.45 12.50 -0.81
CA THR A 188 -4.50 13.95 -0.60
C THR A 188 -3.90 14.37 0.74
N ALA A 189 -4.23 13.65 1.82
CA ALA A 189 -3.68 13.92 3.15
C ALA A 189 -2.15 13.73 3.18
N PHE A 190 -1.63 12.73 2.48
CA PHE A 190 -0.19 12.51 2.33
C PHE A 190 0.50 13.62 1.54
N CYS A 191 -0.11 14.11 0.45
CA CYS A 191 0.45 15.26 -0.26
C CYS A 191 0.54 16.49 0.64
N ILE A 192 -0.48 16.76 1.47
CA ILE A 192 -0.46 17.87 2.43
C ILE A 192 0.61 17.64 3.50
N LEU A 193 0.73 16.42 4.03
CA LEU A 193 1.79 16.02 4.98
C LEU A 193 3.18 16.37 4.45
N ILE A 194 3.42 16.22 3.15
CA ILE A 194 4.72 16.55 2.54
C ILE A 194 4.85 18.05 2.32
N ILE A 195 3.85 18.70 1.74
CA ILE A 195 3.95 20.11 1.32
C ILE A 195 4.12 21.05 2.53
N LEU A 196 3.41 20.79 3.63
CA LEU A 196 3.39 21.70 4.78
C LEU A 196 4.77 21.87 5.44
N PRO A 197 5.52 20.79 5.73
CA PRO A 197 6.91 20.89 6.20
C PRO A 197 7.85 21.58 5.20
N PHE A 198 7.74 21.31 3.90
CA PHE A 198 8.61 21.96 2.90
C PHE A 198 8.37 23.47 2.83
N ILE A 199 7.11 23.92 2.90
CA ILE A 199 6.77 25.34 2.95
C ILE A 199 7.29 25.97 4.24
N ALA A 200 7.08 25.30 5.39
CA ALA A 200 7.54 25.80 6.69
C ALA A 200 9.07 25.90 6.74
N PHE A 201 9.79 24.93 6.18
CA PHE A 201 11.24 24.95 6.06
C PHE A 201 11.72 26.09 5.16
N GLY A 202 11.11 26.28 3.99
CA GLY A 202 11.44 27.36 3.07
C GLY A 202 11.21 28.75 3.69
N LEU A 203 10.07 28.95 4.35
CA LEU A 203 9.78 30.18 5.08
C LEU A 203 10.78 30.40 6.23
N GLY A 204 11.06 29.36 7.02
CA GLY A 204 12.04 29.42 8.10
C GLY A 204 13.44 29.81 7.62
N ALA A 205 13.88 29.24 6.48
CA ALA A 205 15.15 29.58 5.86
C ALA A 205 15.17 31.05 5.41
N VAL A 206 14.17 31.51 4.67
CA VAL A 206 14.08 32.92 4.20
C VAL A 206 14.07 33.89 5.39
N LEU A 207 13.29 33.62 6.43
CA LEU A 207 13.24 34.47 7.63
C LEU A 207 14.57 34.49 8.39
N THR A 208 15.34 33.39 8.36
CA THR A 208 16.65 33.31 9.01
C THR A 208 17.74 34.04 8.22
N PHE A 209 17.75 33.90 6.89
CA PHE A 209 18.76 34.52 6.02
C PHE A 209 18.44 35.97 5.65
N SER A 210 17.20 36.43 5.80
CA SER A 210 16.81 37.81 5.46
C SER A 210 17.36 38.89 6.40
N GLY A 211 18.03 38.53 7.50
CA GLY A 211 18.49 39.49 8.51
C GLY A 211 17.35 40.25 9.21
N SER A 212 16.11 39.89 8.91
CA SER A 212 14.90 40.48 9.47
C SER A 212 14.77 40.07 10.94
N ASN A 213 14.63 41.05 11.83
CA ASN A 213 14.24 40.83 13.23
C ASN A 213 12.76 40.44 13.29
N VAL A 214 12.43 39.28 12.74
CA VAL A 214 11.10 38.71 12.80
C VAL A 214 10.75 38.43 14.26
N PRO A 215 9.61 38.95 14.78
CA PRO A 215 9.21 38.73 16.15
C PRO A 215 9.20 37.24 16.49
N THR A 216 9.76 36.87 17.63
CA THR A 216 9.83 35.46 18.10
C THR A 216 8.45 34.80 18.11
N GLY A 217 7.40 35.55 18.46
CA GLY A 217 6.02 35.07 18.42
C GLY A 217 5.56 34.61 17.03
N LEU A 218 5.99 35.27 15.96
CA LEU A 218 5.65 34.87 14.59
C LEU A 218 6.42 33.61 14.16
N LYS A 219 7.69 33.47 14.57
CA LYS A 219 8.48 32.25 14.33
C LYS A 219 7.84 31.03 15.00
N VAL A 220 7.40 31.19 16.26
CA VAL A 220 6.71 30.14 17.02
C VAL A 220 5.35 29.80 16.40
N LEU A 221 4.60 30.80 15.94
CA LEU A 221 3.29 30.58 15.28
C LEU A 221 3.45 29.78 13.97
N ILE A 222 4.42 30.12 13.13
CA ILE A 222 4.68 29.41 11.87
C ILE A 222 5.10 27.96 12.16
N MET A 223 6.01 27.76 13.13
CA MET A 223 6.45 26.41 13.49
C MET A 223 5.33 25.59 14.13
N GLY A 224 4.53 26.19 15.02
CA GLY A 224 3.39 25.54 15.68
C GLY A 224 2.31 25.12 14.69
N THR A 225 1.95 26.00 13.75
CA THR A 225 0.96 25.68 12.70
C THR A 225 1.46 24.57 11.77
N ALA A 226 2.75 24.58 11.43
CA ALA A 226 3.37 23.51 10.63
C ALA A 226 3.34 22.16 11.36
N VAL A 227 3.68 22.12 12.64
CA VAL A 227 3.66 20.88 13.43
C VAL A 227 2.23 20.35 13.57
N ILE A 228 1.27 21.19 13.97
CA ILE A 228 -0.14 20.80 14.12
C ILE A 228 -0.70 20.31 12.79
N GLY A 229 -0.49 21.05 11.70
CA GLY A 229 -0.97 20.66 10.37
C GLY A 229 -0.36 19.35 9.88
N THR A 230 0.92 19.09 10.19
CA THR A 230 1.57 17.81 9.88
C THR A 230 0.96 16.67 10.70
N LEU A 231 0.75 16.85 12.00
CA LEU A 231 0.12 15.84 12.87
C LEU A 231 -1.31 15.50 12.43
N VAL A 232 -2.11 16.52 12.11
CA VAL A 232 -3.48 16.34 11.61
C VAL A 232 -3.47 15.61 10.27
N SER A 233 -2.58 16.00 9.35
CA SER A 233 -2.46 15.33 8.05
C SER A 233 -2.02 13.87 8.19
N ALA A 234 -1.09 13.60 9.11
CA ALA A 234 -0.68 12.24 9.45
C ALA A 234 -1.85 11.41 9.99
N ALA A 235 -2.64 11.96 10.92
CA ALA A 235 -3.81 11.28 11.46
C ALA A 235 -4.87 10.98 10.39
N ILE A 236 -5.16 11.95 9.50
CA ILE A 236 -6.11 11.76 8.40
C ILE A 236 -5.61 10.71 7.41
N PHE A 237 -4.34 10.76 7.02
CA PHE A 237 -3.71 9.75 6.18
C PHE A 237 -3.88 8.36 6.81
N SER A 238 -3.47 8.24 8.06
CA SER A 238 -3.51 7.05 8.88
C SER A 238 -4.90 6.41 8.94
N ILE A 239 -5.92 7.20 9.29
CA ILE A 239 -7.31 6.73 9.41
C ILE A 239 -7.86 6.29 8.04
N ASN A 240 -7.61 7.06 6.99
CA ASN A 240 -8.15 6.75 5.67
C ASN A 240 -7.45 5.55 5.02
N TYR A 241 -6.14 5.42 5.20
CA TYR A 241 -5.36 4.30 4.69
C TYR A 241 -5.76 2.99 5.38
N GLY A 242 -5.79 2.95 6.71
CA GLY A 242 -6.23 1.78 7.47
C GLY A 242 -7.66 1.35 7.15
N ASN A 243 -8.59 2.31 7.08
CA ASN A 243 -9.98 2.04 6.68
C ASN A 243 -10.10 1.57 5.23
N GLY A 244 -9.30 2.12 4.31
CA GLY A 244 -9.28 1.68 2.92
C GLY A 244 -8.88 0.21 2.80
N LEU A 245 -7.83 -0.21 3.53
CA LEU A 245 -7.38 -1.61 3.53
C LEU A 245 -8.43 -2.56 4.14
N THR A 246 -9.08 -2.17 5.23
CA THR A 246 -10.12 -3.02 5.86
C THR A 246 -11.35 -3.16 4.97
N LEU A 247 -11.82 -2.07 4.37
CA LEU A 247 -12.94 -2.09 3.43
C LEU A 247 -12.61 -2.91 2.17
N PHE A 248 -11.41 -2.77 1.64
CA PHE A 248 -10.96 -3.59 0.51
C PHE A 248 -11.05 -5.09 0.83
N ARG A 249 -10.53 -5.49 2.00
CA ARG A 249 -10.60 -6.91 2.42
C ARG A 249 -12.04 -7.42 2.53
N LYS A 250 -12.95 -6.59 3.03
CA LYS A 250 -14.38 -6.93 3.11
C LYS A 250 -14.99 -7.09 1.71
N ALA A 251 -14.75 -6.14 0.82
CA ALA A 251 -15.26 -6.16 -0.55
C ALA A 251 -14.76 -7.38 -1.34
N VAL A 252 -13.48 -7.76 -1.21
CA VAL A 252 -12.98 -8.99 -1.86
C VAL A 252 -13.62 -10.25 -1.27
N THR A 253 -13.94 -10.23 0.03
CA THR A 253 -14.56 -11.39 0.68
C THR A 253 -16.00 -11.59 0.21
N SER A 254 -16.79 -10.51 0.04
CA SER A 254 -18.14 -10.62 -0.52
C SER A 254 -18.12 -11.13 -1.97
N ILE A 255 -17.20 -10.61 -2.81
CA ILE A 255 -17.02 -11.10 -4.18
C ILE A 255 -16.67 -12.60 -4.20
N SER A 256 -15.83 -13.07 -3.28
CA SER A 256 -15.46 -14.49 -3.19
C SER A 256 -16.58 -15.38 -2.67
N GLN A 257 -17.60 -14.83 -2.00
CA GLN A 257 -18.73 -15.58 -1.45
C GLN A 257 -19.93 -15.63 -2.40
N GLY A 258 -19.91 -14.85 -3.49
CA GLY A 258 -20.93 -14.87 -4.54
C GLY A 258 -22.18 -14.04 -4.23
N ASP A 259 -22.09 -13.11 -3.28
CA ASP A 259 -23.13 -12.13 -2.97
C ASP A 259 -23.10 -10.91 -3.91
#